data_AF-A0A4Q0ZVQ8-F1
#
_entry.id   AF-A0A4Q0ZVQ8-F1
#
_cell.length_a   1.000
_cell.length_b   1.000
_cell.length_c   1.000
_cell.angle_alpha   90.00
_cell.angle_beta   90.00
_cell.angle_gamma   90.00
#
_symmetry.space_group_name_H-M   'P 1'
#
loop_
_entity.id
_entity.type
_entity.pdbx_description
1 polymer ?
#
loop_
_entity_poly.entity_id
_entity_poly.type
_entity_poly.pdbx_seq_one_letter_code
_entity_poly.pdbx_strand_id
1 'polypeptide(L)'
;MGALQKPVEEQIELAVNSNDFNILWELHKSPYMNVRRAVARNSHIDSKIADNLIADPVLNVSYMAKMSLKASTDREFKTTLTNCVTCQKSELVIDCLECEHKQSKMLNY
;
A
#
# COMPACT_ATOMS: atom_id res chain seq x y z
N MET A 1 -6.27 19.83 -12.84
CA MET A 1 -6.85 18.48 -12.74
C MET A 1 -6.26 17.83 -11.50
N GLY A 2 -7.10 17.23 -10.65
CA GLY A 2 -6.65 16.52 -9.45
C GLY A 2 -5.88 15.26 -9.80
N ALA A 3 -5.07 14.74 -8.88
CA ALA A 3 -4.29 13.53 -9.09
C ALA A 3 -5.20 12.33 -9.46
N LEU A 4 -6.41 12.25 -8.90
CA LEU A 4 -7.38 11.18 -9.18
C LEU A 4 -8.02 11.23 -10.57
N GLN A 5 -7.89 12.34 -11.29
CA GLN A 5 -8.46 12.50 -12.64
C GLN A 5 -7.51 11.98 -13.73
N LYS A 6 -6.29 11.59 -13.35
CA LYS A 6 -5.27 11.08 -14.25
C LYS A 6 -5.49 9.60 -14.55
N PRO A 7 -4.95 9.07 -15.66
CA PRO A 7 -4.89 7.63 -15.90
C PRO A 7 -4.29 6.86 -14.71
N VAL A 8 -4.68 5.59 -14.55
CA VAL A 8 -4.29 4.78 -13.39
C VAL A 8 -2.77 4.63 -13.29
N GLU A 9 -2.10 4.48 -14.42
CA GLU A 9 -0.65 4.36 -14.52
C GLU A 9 0.03 5.62 -13.98
N GLU A 10 -0.45 6.79 -14.39
CA GLU A 10 0.05 8.08 -13.90
C GLU A 10 -0.26 8.30 -12.42
N GLN A 11 -1.42 7.83 -11.93
CA GLN A 11 -1.73 7.83 -10.49
C GLN A 11 -0.73 6.97 -9.70
N ILE A 12 -0.36 5.80 -10.21
CA ILE A 12 0.64 4.92 -9.57
C ILE A 12 2.01 5.60 -9.58
N GLU A 13 2.43 6.18 -10.70
CA GLU A 13 3.70 6.91 -10.80
C GLU A 13 3.77 8.07 -9.79
N LEU A 14 2.69 8.84 -9.65
CA LEU A 14 2.59 9.89 -8.66
C LEU A 14 2.60 9.33 -7.23
N ALA A 15 1.87 8.26 -6.97
CA ALA A 15 1.83 7.61 -5.65
C ALA A 15 3.22 7.08 -5.23
N VAL A 16 4.03 6.58 -6.16
CA VAL A 16 5.38 6.07 -5.89
C VAL A 16 6.39 7.19 -5.68
N ASN A 17 6.36 8.24 -6.53
CA ASN A 17 7.47 9.21 -6.60
C ASN A 17 7.19 10.53 -5.88
N SER A 18 5.93 10.86 -5.57
CA SER A 18 5.59 12.13 -4.96
C SER A 18 6.11 12.22 -3.52
N ASN A 19 6.57 13.41 -3.15
CA ASN A 19 6.80 13.83 -1.77
C ASN A 19 5.77 14.89 -1.31
N ASP A 20 4.83 15.27 -2.18
CA ASP A 20 3.76 16.22 -1.86
C ASP A 20 2.65 15.51 -1.09
N PHE A 21 2.47 15.94 0.16
CA PHE A 21 1.44 15.43 1.06
C PHE A 21 0.04 15.52 0.46
N ASN A 22 -0.31 16.61 -0.24
CA ASN A 22 -1.65 16.79 -0.80
C ASN A 22 -1.93 15.80 -1.93
N ILE A 23 -0.92 15.51 -2.75
CA ILE A 23 -1.02 14.49 -3.80
C ILE A 23 -1.23 13.12 -3.16
N LEU A 24 -0.42 12.75 -2.16
CA LEU A 24 -0.56 11.47 -1.45
C LEU A 24 -1.89 11.37 -0.69
N TRP A 25 -2.35 12.48 -0.11
CA TRP A 25 -3.65 12.59 0.54
C TRP A 25 -4.82 12.46 -0.43
N GLU A 26 -4.68 12.88 -1.68
CA GLU A 26 -5.70 12.64 -2.70
C GLU A 26 -5.69 11.16 -3.12
N LEU A 27 -4.50 10.63 -3.44
CA LEU A 27 -4.32 9.29 -4.00
C LEU A 27 -4.64 8.16 -3.02
N HIS A 28 -4.51 8.34 -1.70
CA HIS A 28 -4.90 7.30 -0.73
C HIS A 28 -6.41 6.96 -0.79
N LYS A 29 -7.22 7.81 -1.42
CA LYS A 29 -8.67 7.61 -1.62
C LYS A 29 -9.00 7.06 -3.01
N SER A 30 -7.99 6.74 -3.83
CA SER A 30 -8.21 6.25 -5.19
C SER A 30 -9.11 5.01 -5.19
N PRO A 31 -10.04 4.86 -6.15
CA PRO A 31 -10.85 3.65 -6.25
C PRO A 31 -10.00 2.41 -6.61
N TYR A 32 -8.82 2.61 -7.19
CA TYR A 32 -7.93 1.54 -7.63
C TYR A 32 -7.02 1.07 -6.49
N MET A 33 -7.05 -0.23 -6.16
CA MET A 33 -6.25 -0.77 -5.05
C MET A 33 -4.74 -0.60 -5.27
N ASN A 34 -4.28 -0.69 -6.52
CA ASN A 34 -2.85 -0.59 -6.84
C ASN A 34 -2.31 0.81 -6.51
N VAL A 35 -3.11 1.85 -6.77
CA VAL A 35 -2.78 3.23 -6.40
C VAL A 35 -2.69 3.36 -4.87
N ARG A 36 -3.70 2.88 -4.14
CA ARG A 36 -3.69 2.96 -2.67
C ARG A 36 -2.54 2.16 -2.05
N ARG A 37 -2.20 1.00 -2.61
CA ARG A 37 -1.04 0.20 -2.18
C ARG A 37 0.28 0.93 -2.45
N ALA A 38 0.41 1.61 -3.60
CA ALA A 38 1.58 2.43 -3.90
C ALA A 38 1.74 3.57 -2.88
N VAL A 39 0.63 4.25 -2.52
CA VAL A 39 0.64 5.26 -1.47
C VAL A 39 1.08 4.67 -0.13
N ALA A 40 0.55 3.49 0.26
CA ALA A 40 0.92 2.83 1.52
C ALA A 40 2.43 2.51 1.63
N ARG A 41 3.12 2.33 0.49
CA ARG A 41 4.55 2.05 0.41
C ARG A 41 5.42 3.31 0.32
N ASN A 42 4.83 4.47 0.06
CA ASN A 42 5.59 5.70 -0.13
C ASN A 42 6.17 6.19 1.21
N SER A 43 7.48 6.44 1.25
CA SER A 43 8.20 6.85 2.47
C SER A 43 7.84 8.24 3.00
N HIS A 44 7.16 9.05 2.20
CA HIS A 44 6.76 10.43 2.51
C HIS A 44 5.33 10.55 3.06
N ILE A 45 4.59 9.44 3.20
CA ILE A 45 3.31 9.49 3.91
C ILE A 45 3.52 9.83 5.40
N ASP A 46 2.49 10.37 6.02
CA ASP A 46 2.43 10.56 7.47
C ASP A 46 1.60 9.46 8.14
N SER A 47 1.49 9.54 9.47
CA SER A 47 0.65 8.61 10.25
C SER A 47 -0.82 8.68 9.85
N LYS A 48 -1.33 9.87 9.49
CA LYS A 48 -2.73 10.04 9.11
C LYS A 48 -3.08 9.23 7.85
N ILE A 49 -2.23 9.28 6.83
CA ILE A 49 -2.41 8.47 5.61
C ILE A 49 -2.21 6.99 5.94
N ALA A 50 -1.15 6.64 6.68
CA ALA A 50 -0.85 5.26 7.04
C ALA A 50 -2.00 4.60 7.81
N ASP A 51 -2.53 5.27 8.84
CA ASP A 51 -3.59 4.75 9.70
C ASP A 51 -4.93 4.61 8.94
N ASN A 52 -5.23 5.52 8.02
CA ASN A 52 -6.38 5.36 7.11
C ASN A 52 -6.24 4.11 6.23
N LEU A 53 -5.04 3.89 5.69
CA LEU A 53 -4.77 2.75 4.82
C LEU A 53 -4.66 1.44 5.60
N ILE A 54 -4.31 1.44 6.88
CA ILE A 54 -4.40 0.26 7.75
C ILE A 54 -5.85 -0.25 7.82
N ALA A 55 -6.83 0.64 7.83
CA ALA A 55 -8.25 0.29 7.78
C ALA A 55 -8.77 -0.05 6.38
N ASP A 56 -7.91 -0.08 5.34
CA ASP A 56 -8.34 -0.36 3.96
C ASP A 56 -9.05 -1.73 3.88
N PRO A 57 -10.16 -1.83 3.11
CA PRO A 57 -10.88 -3.07 2.93
C PRO A 57 -10.06 -4.14 2.19
N VAL A 58 -9.07 -3.72 1.39
CA VAL A 58 -8.20 -4.62 0.63
C VAL A 58 -6.98 -4.99 1.48
N LEU A 59 -6.88 -6.28 1.80
CA LEU A 59 -5.84 -6.83 2.68
C LEU A 59 -4.41 -6.45 2.26
N ASN A 60 -4.13 -6.45 0.95
CA ASN A 60 -2.83 -6.08 0.39
C ASN A 60 -2.44 -4.62 0.71
N VAL A 61 -3.40 -3.70 0.66
CA VAL A 61 -3.17 -2.28 0.94
C VAL A 61 -2.95 -2.10 2.44
N SER A 62 -3.87 -2.66 3.23
CA SER A 62 -3.83 -2.62 4.69
C SER A 62 -2.55 -3.19 5.28
N TYR A 63 -2.09 -4.33 4.76
CA TYR A 63 -0.83 -4.94 5.19
C TYR A 63 0.37 -4.04 4.89
N MET A 64 0.45 -3.44 3.70
CA MET A 64 1.55 -2.53 3.37
C MET A 64 1.56 -1.28 4.24
N ALA A 65 0.38 -0.75 4.57
CA ALA A 65 0.25 0.39 5.47
C ALA A 65 0.69 0.04 6.89
N LYS A 66 0.33 -1.14 7.41
CA LYS A 66 0.81 -1.65 8.71
C LYS A 66 2.34 -1.72 8.75
N MET A 67 2.97 -2.13 7.65
CA MET A 67 4.43 -2.26 7.58
C MET A 67 5.17 -0.91 7.49
N SER A 68 4.46 0.20 7.32
CA SER A 68 5.07 1.53 7.28
C SER A 68 5.56 1.96 8.66
N LEU A 69 6.77 2.54 8.72
CA LEU A 69 7.31 3.16 9.95
C LEU A 69 6.53 4.40 10.39
N LYS A 70 5.55 4.84 9.59
CA LYS A 70 4.72 6.02 9.85
C LYS A 70 3.41 5.66 10.54
N ALA A 71 2.98 4.41 10.48
CA ALA A 71 1.78 3.94 11.15
C ALA A 71 1.85 4.22 12.65
N SER A 72 0.77 4.75 13.20
CA SER A 72 0.62 4.94 14.65
C SER A 72 -0.37 3.96 15.28
N THR A 73 -1.18 3.34 14.42
CA THR A 73 -2.13 2.29 14.76
C THR A 73 -1.63 0.92 14.30
N ASP A 74 -2.21 -0.14 14.87
CA ASP A 74 -1.96 -1.50 14.41
C ASP A 74 -3.28 -2.21 14.07
N ARG A 75 -3.21 -3.16 13.14
CA ARG A 75 -4.28 -4.09 12.79
C ARG A 75 -3.77 -5.51 12.85
N GLU A 76 -4.47 -6.35 13.59
CA GLU A 76 -4.23 -7.80 13.56
C GLU A 76 -4.82 -8.43 12.29
N PHE A 77 -4.03 -9.30 11.65
CA PHE A 77 -4.47 -10.08 10.50
C PHE A 77 -4.68 -11.53 10.92
N LYS A 78 -5.93 -11.90 11.23
CA LYS A 78 -6.33 -13.26 11.66
C LYS A 78 -6.56 -14.20 10.48
N THR A 79 -5.71 -14.12 9.46
CA THR A 79 -5.81 -14.93 8.24
C THR A 79 -4.41 -15.24 7.71
N THR A 80 -4.29 -16.31 6.93
CA THR A 80 -3.05 -16.62 6.22
C THR A 80 -2.78 -15.55 5.17
N LEU A 81 -1.66 -14.83 5.30
CA LEU A 81 -1.24 -13.84 4.32
C LEU A 81 -0.75 -14.56 3.06
N THR A 82 -1.35 -14.25 1.93
CA THR A 82 -0.94 -14.80 0.63
C THR A 82 0.25 -14.03 0.07
N ASN A 83 0.91 -14.60 -0.95
CA ASN A 83 2.06 -13.95 -1.60
C ASN A 83 1.69 -12.57 -2.17
N CYS A 84 0.47 -12.41 -2.70
CA CYS A 84 -0.05 -11.10 -3.13
C CYS A 84 0.00 -10.04 -2.02
N VAL A 85 -0.32 -10.44 -0.78
CA VAL A 85 -0.39 -9.52 0.35
C VAL A 85 1.01 -9.02 0.69
N THR A 86 1.96 -9.94 0.82
CA THR A 86 3.34 -9.67 1.27
C THR A 86 4.29 -9.21 0.15
N CYS A 87 3.85 -9.27 -1.12
CA CYS A 87 4.69 -9.01 -2.27
C CYS A 87 5.34 -7.63 -2.28
N GLN A 88 6.63 -7.56 -2.62
CA GLN A 88 7.38 -6.31 -2.72
C GLN A 88 7.50 -5.76 -4.15
N LYS A 89 6.87 -6.42 -5.13
CA LYS A 89 6.86 -5.97 -6.53
C LYS A 89 6.06 -4.69 -6.71
N SER A 90 6.42 -3.95 -7.75
CA SER A 90 5.81 -2.68 -8.13
C SER A 90 4.35 -2.83 -8.59
N GLU A 91 3.56 -1.85 -8.19
CA GLU A 91 2.12 -1.70 -8.39
C GLU A 91 1.71 -1.48 -9.85
N LEU A 92 2.66 -1.10 -10.72
CA LEU A 92 2.45 -0.98 -12.17
C LEU A 92 2.26 -2.34 -12.85
N VAL A 93 2.86 -3.40 -12.29
CA VAL A 93 2.87 -4.75 -12.90
C VAL A 93 2.74 -5.81 -11.79
N ILE A 94 1.79 -5.63 -10.85
CA ILE A 94 1.54 -6.66 -9.84
C ILE A 94 1.01 -7.91 -10.55
N ASP A 95 1.92 -8.85 -10.79
CA ASP A 95 1.63 -10.25 -10.98
C ASP A 95 2.07 -11.00 -9.72
N CYS A 96 1.08 -11.44 -8.94
CA CYS A 96 1.31 -12.16 -7.71
C CYS A 96 1.97 -13.53 -7.91
N LEU A 97 1.88 -14.11 -9.11
CA LEU A 97 2.45 -15.42 -9.41
C LEU A 97 3.97 -15.38 -9.38
N GLU A 98 4.56 -14.21 -9.62
CA GLU A 98 6.00 -14.01 -9.61
C GLU A 98 6.53 -13.48 -8.27
N CYS A 99 5.67 -13.32 -7.26
CA CYS A 99 6.07 -12.93 -5.91
C CYS A 99 6.64 -14.17 -5.20
N GLU A 100 7.97 -14.31 -5.22
CA GLU A 100 8.67 -15.46 -4.65
C GLU A 100 8.29 -15.72 -3.18
N HIS A 101 8.15 -17.01 -2.83
CA HIS A 101 8.00 -17.50 -1.46
C HIS A 101 9.25 -17.18 -0.64
N LYS A 102 9.38 -15.96 -0.11
CA LYS A 102 10.04 -15.84 1.19
C LYS A 102 9.02 -16.28 2.21
N GLN A 103 9.05 -17.56 2.56
CA GLN A 103 8.42 -18.07 3.78
C GLN A 103 8.80 -17.09 4.89
N SER A 104 7.85 -16.26 5.31
CA SER A 104 7.99 -15.44 6.50
C SER A 104 8.35 -16.43 7.60
N LYS A 105 9.58 -16.31 8.12
CA LYS A 105 10.02 -17.05 9.31
C LYS A 105 8.86 -17.02 10.30
N MET A 106 8.44 -18.21 10.72
CA MET A 106 7.45 -18.38 11.77
C MET A 106 7.81 -17.43 12.92
N LEU A 107 6.94 -16.47 13.20
CA LEU A 107 6.94 -15.79 14.49
C LEU A 107 6.46 -16.86 15.48
N ASN A 108 7.43 -17.56 16.06
CA ASN A 108 7.18 -18.45 17.19
C ASN A 108 6.73 -17.56 18.36
N TYR A 109 5.50 -17.81 18.81
CA TYR A 109 4.97 -17.29 20.07
C TYR A 109 5.74 -17.87 21.25
#